data_AF-A0A821RW20-F1
#
_entry.id   AF-A0A821RW20-F1
#
_cell.length_a   1.000
_cell.length_b   1.000
_cell.length_c   1.000
_cell.angle_alpha   90.00
_cell.angle_beta   90.00
_cell.angle_gamma   90.00
#
_symmetry.space_group_name_H-M   'P 1'
#
loop_
_entity.id
_entity.type
_entity.pdbx_description
1 polymer ?
#
loop_
_entity_poly.entity_id
_entity_poly.type
_entity_poly.pdbx_seq_one_letter_code
_entity_poly.pdbx_strand_id
1 'polypeptide(L)'
;MEKYCLFINLPFILLDFIGKVPYWFLYELLRQIWDILYSDYPRKSWFSALEQSLQEFLQLFQTIFPEQFITKFHFLLHAARNTSKYGPLKRQM
;
A
#
# COMPACT_ATOMS: atom_id res chain seq x y z
N MET A 1 38.31 7.42 4.26
CA MET A 1 37.38 7.70 3.15
C MET A 1 36.39 6.55 2.91
N GLU A 2 36.84 5.30 2.87
CA GLU A 2 36.01 4.13 2.51
C GLU A 2 34.76 3.90 3.40
N LYS A 3 34.88 4.10 4.73
CA LYS A 3 33.75 3.96 5.66
C LYS A 3 32.63 4.99 5.42
N TYR A 4 32.98 6.19 4.91
CA TYR A 4 32.03 7.27 4.66
C TYR A 4 31.19 6.98 3.40
N CYS A 5 31.82 6.43 2.36
CA CYS A 5 31.11 5.92 1.19
C CYS A 5 30.14 4.79 1.58
N LEU A 6 30.53 3.93 2.53
CA LEU A 6 29.67 2.85 2.99
C LEU A 6 28.44 3.39 3.74
N PHE A 7 28.59 4.42 4.57
CA PHE A 7 27.47 5.09 5.25
C PHE A 7 26.50 5.80 4.29
N ILE A 8 27.02 6.45 3.25
CA ILE A 8 26.18 7.11 2.22
C ILE A 8 25.41 6.08 1.39
N ASN A 9 26.03 4.95 1.08
CA ASN A 9 25.41 3.89 0.28
C ASN A 9 24.57 2.92 1.12
N LEU A 10 24.73 2.90 2.44
CA LEU A 10 23.97 2.05 3.37
C LEU A 10 22.45 2.15 3.19
N PRO A 11 21.81 3.34 3.09
CA PRO A 11 20.36 3.42 2.85
C PRO A 11 19.95 2.83 1.51
N PHE A 12 20.78 2.93 0.46
CA PHE A 12 20.49 2.31 -0.83
C PHE A 12 20.67 0.79 -0.80
N ILE A 13 21.67 0.30 -0.08
CA ILE A 13 21.90 -1.15 0.13
C ILE A 13 20.78 -1.74 0.99
N LEU A 14 20.36 -1.04 2.04
CA LEU A 14 19.23 -1.43 2.87
C LEU A 14 17.94 -1.40 2.06
N LEU A 15 17.72 -0.38 1.23
CA LEU A 15 16.56 -0.30 0.34
C LEU A 15 16.55 -1.43 -0.70
N ASP A 16 17.70 -1.79 -1.27
CA ASP A 16 17.85 -2.93 -2.19
C ASP A 16 17.57 -4.26 -1.48
N PHE A 17 18.03 -4.40 -0.23
CA PHE A 17 17.79 -5.59 0.58
C PHE A 17 16.32 -5.71 0.98
N ILE A 18 15.71 -4.60 1.39
CA ILE A 18 14.32 -4.49 1.81
C ILE A 18 13.37 -4.63 0.62
N GLY A 19 13.73 -4.09 -0.55
CA GLY A 19 12.96 -4.20 -1.79
C GLY A 19 12.85 -5.63 -2.34
N LYS A 20 13.76 -6.53 -1.93
CA LYS A 20 13.71 -7.97 -2.24
C LYS A 20 12.80 -8.76 -1.30
N VAL A 21 12.30 -8.12 -0.24
CA VAL A 21 11.45 -8.76 0.75
C VAL A 21 9.98 -8.56 0.35
N PRO A 22 9.22 -9.63 0.08
CA PRO A 22 7.84 -9.52 -0.39
C PRO A 22 6.92 -8.80 0.63
N TYR A 23 7.29 -8.83 1.92
CA TYR A 23 6.62 -8.08 2.99
C TYR A 23 6.73 -6.55 2.84
N TRP A 24 7.84 -6.04 2.28
CA TRP A 24 8.02 -4.61 2.08
C TRP A 24 7.15 -4.08 0.95
N PHE A 25 7.11 -4.81 -0.16
CA PHE A 25 6.24 -4.48 -1.29
C PHE A 25 4.76 -4.50 -0.89
N LEU A 26 4.37 -5.46 -0.05
CA LEU A 26 3.05 -5.52 0.57
C LEU A 26 2.74 -4.27 1.42
N TYR A 27 3.69 -3.82 2.24
CA TYR A 27 3.55 -2.60 3.04
C TYR A 27 3.45 -1.34 2.18
N GLU A 28 4.25 -1.24 1.13
CA GLU A 28 4.24 -0.10 0.21
C GLU A 28 2.89 0.03 -0.52
N LEU A 29 2.35 -1.08 -1.02
CA LEU A 29 1.01 -1.13 -1.61
C LEU A 29 -0.06 -0.68 -0.61
N LEU A 30 0.00 -1.16 0.64
CA LEU A 30 -0.95 -0.75 1.68
C LEU A 30 -0.87 0.75 1.97
N ARG A 31 0.34 1.31 1.99
CA ARG A 31 0.57 2.75 2.20
C ARG A 31 -0.01 3.58 1.07
N GLN A 32 0.23 3.20 -0.19
CA GLN A 32 -0.32 3.89 -1.36
C GLN A 32 -1.86 3.88 -1.33
N ILE A 33 -2.46 2.74 -0.98
CA ILE A 33 -3.91 2.60 -0.78
C ILE A 33 -4.41 3.58 0.29
N TRP A 34 -3.72 3.66 1.42
CA TRP A 34 -4.05 4.59 2.51
C TRP A 34 -3.95 6.05 2.09
N ASP A 35 -2.87 6.45 1.41
CA ASP A 35 -2.67 7.83 0.95
C ASP A 35 -3.81 8.28 0.02
N ILE A 36 -4.33 7.38 -0.82
CA ILE A 36 -5.47 7.69 -1.69
C ILE A 36 -6.80 7.73 -0.90
N LEU A 37 -7.04 6.76 0.00
CA LEU A 37 -8.27 6.67 0.79
C LEU A 37 -8.47 7.87 1.73
N TYR A 38 -7.37 8.43 2.24
CA TYR A 38 -7.37 9.54 3.19
C TYR A 38 -6.95 10.89 2.58
N SER A 39 -6.72 10.94 1.26
CA SER A 39 -6.42 12.20 0.57
C SER A 39 -7.58 13.20 0.73
N ASP A 40 -7.24 14.45 1.01
CA ASP A 40 -8.22 15.54 1.09
C ASP A 40 -8.87 15.86 -0.26
N TYR A 41 -8.17 15.58 -1.36
CA TYR A 41 -8.60 15.91 -2.72
C TYR A 41 -8.30 14.76 -3.70
N PRO A 42 -9.01 13.62 -3.60
CA PRO A 42 -8.78 12.50 -4.50
C PRO A 42 -9.23 12.86 -5.93
N ARG A 43 -8.33 12.70 -6.91
CA ARG A 43 -8.70 12.82 -8.33
C ARG A 43 -9.44 11.57 -8.78
N LYS A 44 -10.41 11.71 -9.69
CA LYS A 44 -11.15 10.56 -10.24
C LYS A 44 -10.26 9.48 -10.85
N SER A 45 -9.15 9.87 -11.47
CA SER A 45 -8.16 8.95 -12.04
C SER A 45 -7.45 8.08 -10.99
N TRP A 46 -7.43 8.49 -9.72
CA TRP A 46 -6.79 7.74 -8.64
C TRP A 46 -7.64 6.58 -8.14
N PHE A 47 -8.96 6.59 -8.38
CA PHE A 47 -9.82 5.46 -7.98
C PHE A 47 -9.55 4.21 -8.83
N SER A 48 -9.27 4.37 -10.13
CA SER A 48 -8.87 3.25 -10.97
C SER A 48 -7.52 2.68 -10.54
N ALA A 49 -6.57 3.55 -10.17
CA ALA A 49 -5.29 3.12 -9.60
C ALA A 49 -5.46 2.41 -8.24
N LEU A 50 -6.37 2.91 -7.40
CA LEU A 50 -6.69 2.32 -6.10
C LEU A 50 -7.26 0.90 -6.22
N GLU A 51 -8.18 0.67 -7.15
CA GLU A 51 -8.73 -0.68 -7.40
C GLU A 51 -7.62 -1.65 -7.85
N GLN A 52 -6.72 -1.19 -8.73
CA GLN A 52 -5.58 -1.99 -9.17
C GLN A 52 -4.61 -2.31 -8.02
N SER A 53 -4.21 -1.32 -7.22
CA SER A 53 -3.32 -1.51 -6.08
C SER A 53 -3.93 -2.41 -5.00
N LEU A 54 -5.26 -2.36 -4.80
CA LEU A 54 -5.97 -3.28 -3.90
C LEU A 54 -5.95 -4.72 -4.40
N GLN A 55 -6.17 -4.94 -5.69
CA GLN A 55 -6.13 -6.28 -6.26
C GLN A 55 -4.73 -6.88 -6.15
N GLU A 56 -3.71 -6.08 -6.45
CA GLU A 56 -2.30 -6.48 -6.37
C GLU A 56 -1.88 -6.77 -4.92
N PHE A 57 -2.31 -5.93 -3.98
CA PHE A 57 -2.13 -6.15 -2.54
C PHE A 57 -2.75 -7.48 -2.08
N LEU A 58 -3.99 -7.78 -2.48
CA LEU A 58 -4.68 -9.00 -2.05
C LEU A 58 -4.05 -10.27 -2.63
N GLN A 59 -3.62 -10.24 -3.89
CA GLN A 59 -2.91 -11.35 -4.52
C GLN A 59 -1.58 -11.62 -3.83
N LEU A 60 -0.82 -10.56 -3.56
CA LEU A 60 0.45 -10.68 -2.86
C LEU A 60 0.25 -11.14 -1.40
N PHE A 61 -0.77 -10.61 -0.71
CA PHE A 61 -1.10 -11.02 0.66
C PHE A 61 -1.44 -12.50 0.75
N GLN A 62 -2.27 -13.02 -0.16
CA GLN A 62 -2.60 -14.46 -0.19
C GLN A 62 -1.38 -15.32 -0.50
N THR A 63 -0.45 -14.83 -1.32
CA THR A 63 0.79 -15.55 -1.64
C THR A 63 1.72 -15.65 -0.42
N ILE A 64 1.80 -14.57 0.36
CA ILE A 64 2.69 -14.49 1.53
C ILE A 64 2.06 -15.11 2.78
N PHE A 65 0.75 -14.95 2.97
CA PHE A 65 -0.01 -15.35 4.15
C PHE A 65 -1.32 -16.10 3.78
N PRO A 66 -1.23 -17.31 3.22
CA PRO A 66 -2.38 -18.02 2.67
C PRO A 66 -3.48 -18.33 3.69
N GLU A 67 -3.12 -18.52 4.96
CA GLU A 67 -4.06 -18.90 6.04
C GLU A 67 -4.62 -17.71 6.84
N GLN A 68 -4.16 -16.48 6.57
CA GLN A 68 -4.49 -15.30 7.38
C GLN A 68 -5.45 -14.33 6.69
N PHE A 69 -6.23 -14.80 5.72
CA PHE A 69 -7.19 -13.95 5.02
C PHE A 69 -8.38 -13.62 5.93
N ILE A 70 -8.34 -12.46 6.57
CA ILE A 70 -9.39 -11.98 7.48
C ILE A 70 -10.45 -11.14 6.75
N THR A 71 -11.68 -11.16 7.27
CA THR A 71 -12.84 -10.41 6.72
C THR A 71 -12.58 -8.91 6.57
N LYS A 72 -11.67 -8.32 7.37
CA LYS A 72 -11.25 -6.91 7.25
C LYS A 72 -10.70 -6.56 5.86
N PHE A 73 -10.10 -7.51 5.14
CA PHE A 73 -9.64 -7.29 3.77
C PHE A 73 -10.78 -7.23 2.74
N HIS A 74 -11.91 -7.88 3.03
CA HIS A 74 -13.11 -7.73 2.22
C HIS A 74 -13.67 -6.30 2.31
N PHE A 75 -13.58 -5.66 3.49
CA PHE A 75 -13.97 -4.26 3.66
C PHE A 75 -13.09 -3.30 2.84
N LEU A 76 -11.77 -3.58 2.73
CA LEU A 76 -10.85 -2.81 1.89
C LEU A 76 -11.25 -2.81 0.41
N LEU A 77 -11.80 -3.93 -0.08
CA LEU A 77 -12.30 -4.05 -1.46
C LEU A 77 -13.51 -3.13 -1.72
N HIS A 78 -14.37 -2.97 -0.71
CA HIS A 78 -15.48 -2.04 -0.75
C HIS A 78 -15.08 -0.59 -0.44
N ALA A 79 -13.98 -0.39 0.28
CA ALA A 79 -13.48 0.92 0.69
C ALA A 79 -13.19 1.81 -0.53
N ALA A 80 -12.58 1.28 -1.58
CA ALA A 80 -12.33 2.04 -2.82
C ALA A 80 -13.62 2.53 -3.50
N ARG A 81 -14.60 1.62 -3.64
CA ARG A 81 -15.91 1.95 -4.21
C ARG A 81 -16.67 2.96 -3.36
N ASN A 82 -16.61 2.81 -2.04
CA ASN A 82 -17.23 3.73 -1.11
C ASN A 82 -16.54 5.10 -1.14
N THR A 83 -15.21 5.13 -1.24
CA THR A 83 -14.43 6.39 -1.33
C THR A 83 -14.72 7.14 -2.64
N SER A 84 -14.91 6.40 -3.73
CA SER A 84 -15.32 6.96 -5.02
C SER A 84 -16.75 7.55 -4.99
N LYS A 85 -17.69 6.88 -4.30
CA LYS A 85 -19.10 7.30 -4.23
C LYS A 85 -19.38 8.39 -3.19
N TYR A 86 -18.71 8.34 -2.05
CA TYR A 86 -19.03 9.17 -0.88
C TYR A 86 -17.91 10.15 -0.49
N GLY A 87 -16.76 10.10 -1.19
CA GLY A 87 -15.57 10.87 -0.83
C GLY A 87 -14.67 10.13 0.16
N PRO A 88 -13.53 10.73 0.57
CA PRO A 88 -12.56 10.09 1.46
C PRO A 88 -13.20 9.59 2.76
N LEU A 89 -12.69 8.48 3.28
CA LEU A 89 -13.15 7.85 4.52
C LEU A 89 -12.75 8.69 5.74
N LYS A 90 -13.25 9.92 5.85
CA LYS A 90 -13.15 10.71 7.07
C LYS A 90 -14.27 10.29 8.00
N ARG A 91 -13.93 10.09 9.27
CA ARG A 91 -14.90 9.99 10.36
C ARG A 91 -15.73 11.27 10.31
N GLN A 92 -17.01 11.15 9.94
CA GLN A 92 -17.98 12.21 10.23
C GLN A 92 -18.07 12.26 11.77
N MET A 93 -17.30 13.18 12.35
CA MET A 93 -17.56 13.71 13.69
C MET A 93 -18.52 14.87 13.56
#